data_AF-A0A5A9PT27-F1
#
_entry.id   AF-A0A5A9PT27-F1
#
_cell.length_a   1.000
_cell.length_b   1.000
_cell.length_c   1.000
_cell.angle_alpha   90.00
_cell.angle_beta   90.00
_cell.angle_gamma   90.00
#
_symmetry.space_group_name_H-M   'P 1'
#
loop_
_entity.id
_entity.type
_entity.pdbx_description
1 polymer ?
#
loop_
_entity_poly.entity_id
_entity_poly.type
_entity_poly.pdbx_seq_one_letter_code
_entity_poly.pdbx_strand_id
1 'polypeptide(L)'
;MAGRGRALLVLFAGLTVFRFGGASKGVGIQSFTSFRFSVEPKDTLAVRGLPAVLNCSAVSAAPVRVEWKKDGTFLNLAADDRRRQLPDGSLFISTVIQSKHNRPDEGVYQCVATILNLGTISSRTARLTVAGTQKSPHVLLWDLRMSLHHTVNLESV
;
A
#
# COMPACT_ATOMS: atom_id res chain seq x y z
N MET A 1 28.43 47.02 75.01
CA MET A 1 29.21 45.85 75.49
C MET A 1 28.27 44.99 76.32
N ALA A 2 27.73 43.91 75.75
CA ALA A 2 26.72 43.08 76.39
C ALA A 2 27.07 41.60 76.23
N GLY A 3 27.06 40.88 77.36
CA GLY A 3 26.63 39.48 77.44
C GLY A 3 27.67 38.39 77.19
N ARG A 4 28.24 37.85 78.27
CA ARG A 4 28.85 36.51 78.31
C ARG A 4 27.76 35.44 78.10
N GLY A 5 28.05 34.40 77.31
CA GLY A 5 27.27 33.17 77.27
C GLY A 5 28.13 32.02 76.77
N ARG A 6 28.64 31.19 77.70
CA ARG A 6 29.19 29.87 77.36
C ARG A 6 28.01 28.89 77.34
N ALA A 7 27.79 28.22 76.22
CA ALA A 7 27.03 26.98 76.15
C ALA A 7 27.92 25.93 75.50
N LEU A 8 28.36 24.98 76.33
CA LEU A 8 29.01 23.74 75.93
C LEU A 8 27.87 22.75 75.60
N LEU A 9 27.99 21.98 74.50
CA LEU A 9 27.79 20.52 74.42
C LEU A 9 27.43 20.02 73.00
N VAL A 10 28.42 19.35 72.40
CA VAL A 10 28.40 18.08 71.63
C VAL A 10 27.17 17.77 70.75
N LEU A 11 27.36 17.71 69.43
CA LEU A 11 26.49 16.93 68.53
C LEU A 11 27.29 16.23 67.41
N PHE A 12 27.42 14.91 67.58
CA PHE A 12 27.61 13.81 66.63
C PHE A 12 28.21 14.09 65.23
N ALA A 13 29.39 13.51 65.00
CA ALA A 13 29.87 13.15 63.66
C ALA A 13 28.97 12.06 63.06
N GLY A 14 27.79 12.45 62.56
CA GLY A 14 27.01 11.62 61.67
C GLY A 14 27.55 11.79 60.25
N LEU A 15 28.34 10.84 59.74
CA LEU A 15 28.44 10.66 58.30
C LEU A 15 27.03 10.33 57.81
N THR A 16 26.28 11.34 57.39
CA THR A 16 25.07 11.15 56.60
C THR A 16 25.52 10.55 55.28
N VAL A 17 25.47 9.22 55.20
CA VAL A 17 25.49 8.54 53.91
C VAL A 17 24.23 8.98 53.20
N PHE A 18 24.33 10.03 52.40
CA PHE A 18 23.32 10.38 51.41
C PHE A 18 23.24 9.19 50.45
N ARG A 19 22.30 8.28 50.72
CA ARG A 19 21.86 7.28 49.77
C ARG A 19 21.23 8.05 48.62
N PHE A 20 22.02 8.37 47.60
CA PHE A 20 21.50 8.80 46.31
C PHE A 20 20.67 7.63 45.77
N GLY A 21 19.36 7.70 45.99
CA GLY A 21 18.38 6.90 45.28
C GLY A 21 18.40 7.32 43.82
N GLY A 22 19.36 6.81 43.07
CA GLY A 22 19.40 6.94 41.62
C GLY A 22 18.18 6.25 41.05
N ALA A 23 17.15 7.02 40.72
CA ALA A 23 16.08 6.53 39.87
C ALA A 23 16.71 6.18 38.51
N SER A 24 16.98 4.88 38.31
CA SER A 24 17.33 4.36 36.99
C SER A 24 16.14 4.62 36.09
N LYS A 25 16.21 5.67 35.26
CA LYS A 25 15.31 5.79 34.11
C LYS A 25 15.59 4.57 33.25
N GLY A 26 14.69 3.57 33.33
CA GLY A 26 14.74 2.42 32.45
C GLY A 26 14.83 2.94 31.01
N VAL A 27 15.90 2.57 30.32
CA VAL A 27 16.06 2.85 28.91
C VAL A 27 14.94 2.08 28.21
N GLY A 28 13.92 2.78 27.74
CA GLY A 28 12.89 2.19 26.88
C GLY A 28 13.58 1.70 25.62
N ILE A 29 13.72 0.37 25.48
CA ILE A 29 14.21 -0.24 24.25
C ILE A 29 13.17 0.08 23.18
N GLN A 30 13.47 1.05 22.31
CA GLN A 30 12.62 1.32 21.16
C GLN A 30 12.64 0.07 20.27
N SER A 31 11.52 -0.65 20.28
CA SER A 31 11.39 -1.86 19.49
C SER A 31 11.37 -1.49 18.01
N PHE A 32 12.25 -2.08 17.22
CA PHE A 32 12.27 -1.86 15.78
C PHE A 32 10.99 -2.41 15.15
N THR A 33 10.11 -1.52 14.69
CA THR A 33 8.94 -1.92 13.89
C THR A 33 9.43 -2.39 12.53
N SER A 34 9.35 -3.69 12.27
CA SER A 34 9.62 -4.21 10.93
C SER A 34 8.60 -3.63 9.94
N PHE A 35 9.08 -2.97 8.89
CA PHE A 35 8.25 -2.36 7.86
C PHE A 35 8.83 -2.67 6.48
N ARG A 36 8.15 -3.52 5.72
CA ARG A 36 8.62 -4.02 4.42
C ARG A 36 7.47 -4.48 3.54
N PHE A 37 7.70 -4.60 2.24
CA PHE A 37 6.76 -5.28 1.35
C PHE A 37 6.84 -6.80 1.54
N SER A 38 5.69 -7.47 1.63
CA SER A 38 5.58 -8.93 1.52
C SER A 38 5.27 -9.36 0.10
N VAL A 39 4.53 -8.52 -0.64
CA VAL A 39 4.22 -8.70 -2.05
C VAL A 39 4.46 -7.38 -2.75
N GLU A 40 5.23 -7.44 -3.83
CA GLU A 40 5.51 -6.31 -4.70
C GLU A 40 4.93 -6.55 -6.10
N PRO A 41 4.56 -5.49 -6.83
CA PRO A 41 3.92 -5.65 -8.12
C PRO A 41 4.89 -6.21 -9.16
N LYS A 42 4.32 -6.92 -10.13
CA LYS A 42 5.03 -7.50 -11.27
C LYS A 42 4.49 -6.93 -12.57
N ASP A 43 5.34 -6.91 -13.58
CA ASP A 43 4.94 -6.53 -14.92
C ASP A 43 3.76 -7.40 -15.37
N THR A 44 2.73 -6.76 -15.90
CA THR A 44 1.44 -7.39 -16.17
C THR A 44 1.00 -7.07 -17.58
N LEU A 45 0.69 -8.12 -18.35
CA LEU A 45 0.01 -8.00 -19.63
C LEU A 45 -1.50 -8.09 -19.39
N ALA A 46 -2.16 -6.94 -19.39
CA ALA A 46 -3.61 -6.86 -19.30
C ALA A 46 -4.26 -7.07 -20.67
N VAL A 47 -5.54 -7.43 -20.67
CA VAL A 47 -6.34 -7.58 -21.90
C VAL A 47 -7.40 -6.48 -21.92
N ARG A 48 -7.53 -5.78 -23.05
CA ARG A 48 -8.55 -4.74 -23.22
C ARG A 48 -9.94 -5.25 -22.82
N GLY A 49 -10.68 -4.47 -22.03
CA GLY A 49 -12.04 -4.79 -21.60
C GLY A 49 -12.14 -5.83 -20.49
N LEU A 50 -11.05 -6.50 -20.12
CA LEU A 50 -11.00 -7.42 -19.00
C LEU A 50 -10.45 -6.72 -17.74
N PRO A 51 -10.74 -7.24 -16.54
CA PRO A 51 -10.15 -6.75 -15.31
C PRO A 51 -8.65 -7.07 -15.21
N ALA A 52 -7.91 -6.26 -14.46
CA ALA A 52 -6.52 -6.49 -14.13
C ALA A 52 -6.25 -6.20 -12.64
N VAL A 53 -5.27 -6.90 -12.07
CA VAL A 53 -4.82 -6.72 -10.68
C VAL A 53 -3.31 -6.52 -10.66
N LEU A 54 -2.88 -5.48 -9.95
CA LEU A 54 -1.48 -5.29 -9.56
C LEU A 54 -1.36 -5.58 -8.06
N ASN A 55 -0.73 -6.70 -7.73
CA ASN A 55 -0.62 -7.15 -6.35
C ASN A 55 0.35 -6.27 -5.55
N CYS A 56 -0.04 -5.86 -4.34
CA CYS A 56 0.86 -5.21 -3.39
C CYS A 56 0.39 -5.48 -1.97
N SER A 57 1.32 -5.82 -1.08
CA SER A 57 1.06 -5.92 0.36
C SER A 57 2.31 -5.56 1.15
N ALA A 58 2.13 -4.85 2.25
CA ALA A 58 3.19 -4.47 3.18
C ALA A 58 2.87 -5.00 4.59
N VAL A 59 3.91 -5.43 5.30
CA VAL A 59 3.80 -6.02 6.62
C VAL A 59 4.46 -5.12 7.64
N SER A 60 3.73 -4.84 8.72
CA SER A 60 4.24 -4.20 9.93
C SER A 60 3.36 -4.47 11.13
N ALA A 61 3.90 -4.19 12.32
CA ALA A 61 3.15 -4.25 13.58
C ALA A 61 2.18 -3.07 13.74
N ALA A 62 2.47 -1.93 13.12
CA ALA A 62 1.59 -0.76 13.10
C ALA A 62 0.69 -0.76 11.86
N PRO A 63 -0.45 -0.03 11.86
CA PRO A 63 -1.30 0.13 10.68
C PRO A 63 -0.55 0.77 9.50
N VAL A 64 -0.67 0.16 8.32
CA VAL A 64 -0.08 0.65 7.07
C VAL A 64 -1.14 1.28 6.19
N ARG A 65 -0.85 2.46 5.65
CA ARG A 65 -1.61 3.07 4.57
C ARG A 65 -0.89 2.81 3.25
N VAL A 66 -1.56 2.12 2.32
CA VAL A 66 -1.03 1.86 0.97
C VAL A 66 -1.69 2.81 -0.02
N GLU A 67 -0.90 3.33 -0.95
CA GLU A 67 -1.31 4.20 -2.05
C GLU A 67 -0.60 3.76 -3.34
N TRP A 68 -1.13 4.18 -4.50
CA TRP A 68 -0.57 3.81 -5.80
C TRP A 68 -0.13 5.03 -6.59
N LYS A 69 1.01 4.91 -7.25
CA LYS A 69 1.47 5.83 -8.30
C LYS A 69 1.37 5.18 -9.66
N LYS A 70 1.03 5.97 -10.66
CA LYS A 70 1.17 5.66 -12.09
C LYS A 70 2.02 6.74 -12.73
N ASP A 71 3.08 6.33 -13.43
CA ASP A 71 4.01 7.21 -14.14
C ASP A 71 4.58 8.32 -13.23
N GLY A 72 4.81 7.98 -11.95
CA GLY A 72 5.33 8.89 -10.91
C GLY A 72 4.29 9.71 -10.16
N THR A 73 3.03 9.77 -10.63
CA THR A 73 1.95 10.56 -10.01
C THR A 73 1.02 9.67 -9.20
N PHE A 74 0.59 10.14 -8.01
CA PHE A 74 -0.39 9.42 -7.21
C PHE A 74 -1.73 9.32 -7.93
N LEU A 75 -2.32 8.13 -7.90
CA LEU A 75 -3.64 7.88 -8.45
C LEU A 75 -4.70 8.49 -7.53
N ASN A 76 -5.57 9.30 -8.11
CA ASN A 76 -6.81 9.70 -7.46
C ASN A 76 -7.88 8.63 -7.73
N LEU A 77 -7.96 7.64 -6.83
CA LEU A 77 -8.94 6.54 -6.96
C LEU A 77 -10.39 7.01 -6.82
N ALA A 78 -10.64 8.18 -6.21
CA ALA A 78 -11.98 8.75 -6.11
C ALA A 78 -12.46 9.40 -7.42
N ALA A 79 -11.57 9.63 -8.38
CA ALA A 79 -11.90 10.21 -9.68
C ALA A 79 -12.09 9.16 -10.79
N ASP A 80 -11.81 7.89 -10.53
CA ASP A 80 -11.93 6.80 -11.51
C ASP A 80 -12.54 5.56 -10.84
N ASP A 81 -13.86 5.41 -10.93
CA ASP A 81 -14.62 4.30 -10.32
C ASP A 81 -14.18 2.92 -10.81
N ARG A 82 -13.46 2.83 -11.94
CA ARG A 82 -12.92 1.55 -12.43
C ARG A 82 -11.75 1.08 -11.58
N ARG A 83 -11.07 1.99 -10.89
CA ARG A 83 -9.86 1.72 -10.11
C ARG A 83 -10.19 1.76 -8.64
N ARG A 84 -9.97 0.64 -7.96
CA ARG A 84 -10.13 0.56 -6.51
C ARG A 84 -8.98 -0.19 -5.88
N GLN A 85 -8.67 0.18 -4.66
CA GLN A 85 -7.73 -0.55 -3.84
C GLN A 85 -8.45 -1.68 -3.11
N LEU A 86 -7.86 -2.86 -3.15
CA LEU A 86 -8.31 -4.03 -2.42
C LEU A 86 -7.82 -3.97 -0.96
N PRO A 87 -8.45 -4.72 -0.02
CA PRO A 87 -8.09 -4.67 1.39
C PRO A 87 -6.64 -5.03 1.70
N ASP A 88 -5.99 -5.82 0.85
CA ASP A 88 -4.58 -6.23 0.98
C ASP A 88 -3.59 -5.15 0.48
N GLY A 89 -4.08 -4.08 -0.14
CA GLY A 89 -3.29 -3.02 -0.76
C GLY A 89 -3.18 -3.13 -2.29
N SER A 90 -3.63 -4.22 -2.89
CA SER A 90 -3.55 -4.46 -4.33
C SER A 90 -4.43 -3.49 -5.12
N LEU A 91 -3.99 -3.05 -6.30
CA LEU A 91 -4.79 -2.21 -7.19
C LEU A 91 -5.62 -3.10 -8.12
N PHE A 92 -6.93 -2.94 -8.07
CA PHE A 92 -7.88 -3.57 -9.00
C PHE A 92 -8.37 -2.56 -10.03
N ILE A 93 -8.28 -2.92 -11.30
CA ILE A 93 -8.84 -2.19 -12.43
C ILE A 93 -9.95 -3.06 -13.01
N SER A 94 -11.21 -2.64 -12.90
CA SER A 94 -12.38 -3.44 -13.31
C SER A 94 -12.47 -3.65 -14.81
N THR A 95 -12.11 -2.63 -15.59
CA THR A 95 -12.16 -2.67 -17.06
C THR A 95 -10.97 -1.92 -17.62
N VAL A 96 -10.05 -2.65 -18.26
CA VAL A 96 -8.84 -2.05 -18.87
C VAL A 96 -9.18 -1.41 -20.22
N ILE A 97 -8.78 -0.15 -20.40
CA ILE A 97 -9.05 0.67 -21.58
C ILE A 97 -7.77 0.84 -22.39
N GLN A 98 -7.85 0.53 -23.69
CA GLN A 98 -6.78 0.73 -24.65
C GLN A 98 -7.35 1.08 -26.02
N SER A 99 -7.16 2.32 -26.49
CA SER A 99 -7.48 2.74 -27.85
C SER A 99 -6.23 3.22 -28.58
N LYS A 100 -6.35 3.49 -29.88
CA LYS A 100 -5.24 4.02 -30.69
C LYS A 100 -4.72 5.36 -30.15
N HIS A 101 -5.60 6.18 -29.60
CA HIS A 101 -5.30 7.56 -29.17
C HIS A 101 -5.32 7.74 -27.64
N ASN A 102 -5.82 6.76 -26.89
CA ASN A 102 -5.95 6.87 -25.44
C ASN A 102 -5.62 5.54 -24.76
N ARG A 103 -4.62 5.57 -23.88
CA ARG A 103 -4.10 4.40 -23.14
C ARG A 103 -4.01 4.73 -21.65
N PRO A 104 -5.14 5.02 -20.99
CA PRO A 104 -5.12 5.59 -19.65
C PRO A 104 -4.58 4.61 -18.60
N ASP A 105 -4.69 3.31 -18.84
CA ASP A 105 -4.26 2.25 -17.94
C ASP A 105 -2.84 1.73 -18.24
N GLU A 106 -2.33 1.87 -19.47
CA GLU A 106 -0.94 1.51 -19.80
C GLU A 106 0.03 2.47 -19.10
N GLY A 107 1.08 1.94 -18.46
CA GLY A 107 2.05 2.77 -17.75
C GLY A 107 2.90 2.00 -16.75
N VAL A 108 3.68 2.74 -15.97
CA VAL A 108 4.53 2.20 -14.89
C VAL A 108 3.89 2.49 -13.55
N TYR A 109 3.59 1.43 -12.81
CA TYR A 109 2.93 1.47 -11.52
C TYR A 109 3.92 1.24 -10.38
N GLN A 110 3.68 1.89 -9.24
CA GLN A 110 4.45 1.70 -8.03
C GLN A 110 3.56 1.81 -6.80
N CYS A 111 3.72 0.88 -5.88
CA CYS A 111 3.01 0.86 -4.61
C CYS A 111 3.80 1.64 -3.56
N VAL A 112 3.12 2.47 -2.78
CA VAL A 112 3.71 3.32 -1.75
C VAL A 112 3.04 3.00 -0.43
N ALA A 113 3.81 2.54 0.56
CA ALA A 113 3.31 2.19 1.88
C ALA A 113 3.81 3.22 2.90
N THR A 114 2.93 3.71 3.76
CA THR A 114 3.23 4.71 4.78
C THR A 114 2.73 4.27 6.15
N ILE A 115 3.59 4.42 7.16
CA ILE A 115 3.23 4.30 8.58
C ILE A 115 3.40 5.68 9.22
N LEU A 116 2.34 6.16 9.88
CA LEU A 116 2.37 7.44 10.58
C LEU A 116 3.48 7.43 11.64
N ASN A 117 4.32 8.46 11.66
CA ASN A 117 5.49 8.64 12.55
C ASN A 117 6.69 7.72 12.32
N LEU A 118 6.65 6.79 11.35
CA LEU A 118 7.82 5.99 10.95
C LEU A 118 8.35 6.43 9.59
N GLY A 119 7.47 6.66 8.62
CA GLY A 119 7.83 7.11 7.28
C GLY A 119 7.17 6.32 6.17
N THR A 120 7.75 6.40 4.97
CA THR A 120 7.21 5.86 3.73
C THR A 120 8.25 5.03 3.00
N ILE A 121 7.83 3.87 2.49
CA ILE A 121 8.62 3.00 1.61
C ILE A 121 7.91 2.86 0.26
N SER A 122 8.67 2.63 -0.80
CA SER A 122 8.13 2.41 -2.16
C SER A 122 8.58 1.05 -2.69
N SER A 123 7.68 0.34 -3.36
CA SER A 123 7.99 -0.95 -3.98
C SER A 123 8.87 -0.77 -5.22
N ARG A 124 9.30 -1.88 -5.82
CA ARG A 124 9.71 -1.91 -7.23
C ARG A 124 8.59 -1.34 -8.12
N THR A 125 9.01 -0.89 -9.29
CA THR A 125 8.09 -0.53 -10.36
C THR A 125 7.63 -1.78 -11.11
N ALA A 126 6.43 -1.69 -11.67
CA ALA A 126 5.85 -2.71 -12.53
C ALA A 126 5.19 -2.06 -13.74
N ARG A 127 5.44 -2.59 -14.94
CA ARG A 127 4.83 -2.10 -16.17
C ARG A 127 3.53 -2.84 -16.45
N LEU A 128 2.45 -2.10 -16.64
CA LEU A 128 1.19 -2.64 -17.18
C LEU A 128 1.14 -2.32 -18.68
N THR A 129 1.11 -3.35 -19.51
CA THR A 129 0.89 -3.27 -20.95
C THR A 129 -0.47 -3.86 -21.30
N VAL A 130 -1.06 -3.45 -22.43
CA VAL A 130 -2.38 -3.92 -22.82
C VAL A 130 -2.34 -4.64 -24.17
N ALA A 131 -2.74 -5.92 -24.15
CA ALA A 131 -3.07 -6.68 -25.34
C ALA A 131 -4.45 -6.28 -25.87
N GLY A 132 -4.56 -6.13 -27.19
CA GLY A 132 -5.86 -6.06 -27.84
C GLY A 132 -6.61 -7.39 -27.68
N THR A 133 -7.92 -7.34 -27.48
CA THR A 133 -8.76 -8.54 -27.55
C THR A 133 -8.76 -9.04 -28.98
N GLN A 134 -7.98 -10.07 -29.29
CA GLN A 134 -8.36 -10.94 -30.40
C GLN A 134 -9.60 -11.68 -29.94
N LYS A 135 -10.78 -11.31 -30.45
CA LYS A 135 -11.89 -12.27 -30.47
C LYS A 135 -11.35 -13.50 -31.20
N SER A 136 -11.30 -14.64 -30.51
CA SER A 136 -10.85 -15.89 -31.11
C SER A 136 -11.66 -16.13 -32.39
N PRO A 137 -11.04 -16.48 -33.53
CA PRO A 137 -11.78 -16.80 -34.76
C PRO A 137 -12.84 -17.88 -34.54
N HIS A 138 -12.56 -18.79 -33.60
CA HIS A 138 -13.48 -19.85 -33.19
C HIS A 138 -14.75 -19.31 -32.52
N VAL A 139 -14.67 -18.11 -31.93
CA VAL A 139 -15.79 -17.46 -31.27
C VAL A 139 -16.74 -16.81 -32.27
N LEU A 140 -16.15 -16.11 -33.25
CA LEU A 140 -16.89 -15.52 -34.36
C LEU A 140 -17.59 -16.58 -35.22
N LEU A 141 -17.00 -17.78 -35.36
CA LEU A 141 -17.63 -18.89 -36.09
C LEU A 141 -18.89 -19.42 -35.40
N TRP A 142 -18.93 -19.49 -34.06
CA TRP A 142 -20.16 -19.90 -33.37
C TRP A 142 -21.22 -18.79 -33.37
N ASP A 143 -20.81 -17.52 -33.25
CA ASP A 143 -21.70 -16.35 -33.37
C ASP A 143 -22.40 -16.34 -34.74
N LEU A 144 -21.62 -16.50 -35.81
CA LEU A 144 -22.13 -16.58 -37.19
C LEU A 144 -23.00 -17.82 -37.40
N ARG A 145 -22.60 -18.99 -36.84
CA ARG A 145 -23.37 -20.23 -36.95
C ARG A 145 -24.71 -20.15 -36.22
N MET A 146 -24.79 -19.49 -35.07
CA MET A 146 -26.06 -19.23 -34.36
C MET A 146 -26.94 -18.26 -35.15
N SER A 147 -26.35 -17.22 -35.75
CA SER A 147 -27.07 -16.27 -36.61
C SER A 147 -27.66 -16.93 -37.87
N LEU A 148 -26.91 -17.83 -38.50
CA LEU A 148 -27.36 -18.64 -39.64
C LEU A 148 -28.51 -19.59 -39.28
N HIS A 149 -28.50 -20.23 -38.09
CA HIS A 149 -29.61 -21.10 -37.68
C HIS A 149 -30.92 -20.33 -37.48
N HIS A 150 -30.87 -19.06 -37.09
CA HIS A 150 -32.06 -18.21 -36.98
C HIS A 150 -32.60 -17.73 -38.33
N THR A 151 -31.76 -17.65 -39.37
CA THR A 151 -32.17 -17.19 -40.72
C THR A 151 -32.77 -18.29 -41.59
N VAL A 152 -32.57 -19.57 -41.25
CA VAL A 152 -33.09 -20.72 -42.03
C VAL A 152 -34.61 -20.95 -41.87
N ASN A 153 -35.31 -20.18 -41.02
CA ASN A 153 -36.75 -20.36 -40.76
C ASN A 153 -37.71 -19.41 -41.52
N LEU A 154 -37.27 -18.71 -42.59
CA LEU A 154 -38.14 -17.75 -43.31
C LEU A 154 -38.35 -18.02 -44.80
N GLU A 155 -37.92 -19.15 -45.35
CA GLU A 155 -38.26 -19.54 -46.73
C GLU A 155 -38.66 -21.02 -46.79
N SER A 156 -39.86 -21.35 -46.34
CA SER A 156 -40.67 -22.47 -46.88
C SER A 156 -41.98 -22.59 -46.11
N VAL A 157 -43.05 -22.07 -46.72
CA VAL A 157 -44.42 -22.62 -46.92
C VAL A 157 -45.35 -21.45 -47.25
#